data_AF-W2PEV3-F1
#
_entry.id   AF-W2PEV3-F1
#
_cell.length_a   1.000
_cell.length_b   1.000
_cell.length_c   1.000
_cell.angle_alpha   90.00
_cell.angle_beta   90.00
_cell.angle_gamma   90.00
#
_symmetry.space_group_name_H-M   'P 1'
#
loop_
_entity.id
_entity.type
_entity.pdbx_description
1 polymer ?
#
loop_
_entity_poly.entity_id
_entity_poly.type
_entity_poly.pdbx_seq_one_letter_code
_entity_poly.pdbx_strand_id
1 'polypeptide(L)'
;MADGDNAQCNALAAVFGGHPAYRSLMGFFHVMKKVQYAIKCFPSGLAATLLRNVYNLHFARSESAYLEMLRSILKRWMEDSTLHVFAQYMYGQWITGHFGTRQVFAAPAGFASTNKPVETFNALLKRDYTG
;
A
#
# COMPACT_ATOMS: atom_id res chain seq x y z
N MET A 1 5.14 12.15 -4.08
CA MET A 1 4.20 11.36 -3.26
C MET A 1 2.91 12.15 -3.18
N ALA A 2 1.82 11.60 -3.69
CA ALA A 2 0.51 12.24 -3.76
C ALA A 2 -0.47 11.51 -2.84
N ASP A 3 -1.53 12.18 -2.40
CA ASP A 3 -2.57 11.50 -1.63
C ASP A 3 -3.27 10.49 -2.53
N GLY A 4 -3.66 9.37 -1.92
CA GLY A 4 -4.24 8.25 -2.64
C GLY A 4 -5.68 8.50 -3.04
N ASP A 5 -5.90 9.47 -3.91
CA ASP A 5 -7.15 9.75 -4.57
C ASP A 5 -7.00 9.47 -6.08
N ASN A 6 -7.99 8.77 -6.64
CA ASN A 6 -8.04 8.48 -8.07
C ASN A 6 -7.99 9.77 -8.90
N ALA A 7 -8.50 10.88 -8.37
CA ALA A 7 -8.41 12.18 -9.02
C ALA A 7 -6.96 12.65 -9.20
N GLN A 8 -6.10 12.48 -8.19
CA GLN A 8 -4.69 12.87 -8.26
C GLN A 8 -3.90 11.91 -9.15
N CYS A 9 -4.18 10.61 -9.08
CA CYS A 9 -3.55 9.63 -9.98
C CYS A 9 -3.94 9.83 -11.44
N ASN A 10 -5.21 10.11 -11.72
CA ASN A 10 -5.68 10.38 -13.08
C ASN A 10 -5.12 11.71 -13.60
N ALA A 11 -5.05 12.75 -12.76
CA ALA A 11 -4.43 14.02 -13.14
C ALA A 11 -2.94 13.87 -13.45
N LEU A 12 -2.22 13.11 -12.63
CA LEU A 12 -0.80 12.85 -12.85
C LEU A 12 -0.55 11.94 -14.07
N ALA A 13 -1.41 10.95 -14.32
CA ALA A 13 -1.36 10.13 -15.52
C ALA A 13 -1.69 10.94 -16.79
N ALA A 14 -2.63 11.89 -16.71
CA ALA A 14 -2.96 12.77 -17.83
C ALA A 14 -1.80 13.70 -18.23
N VAL A 15 -0.97 14.11 -17.26
CA VAL A 15 0.15 15.04 -17.50
C VAL A 15 1.47 14.30 -17.78
N PHE A 16 1.73 13.19 -17.10
CA PHE A 16 3.03 12.49 -17.12
C PHE A 16 2.95 11.04 -17.62
N GLY A 17 1.76 10.52 -17.95
CA GLY A 17 1.56 9.12 -18.33
C GLY A 17 2.23 8.69 -19.64
N GLY A 18 2.60 9.65 -20.51
CA GLY A 18 3.41 9.41 -21.70
C GLY A 18 4.92 9.29 -21.43
N HIS A 19 5.37 9.57 -20.21
CA HIS A 19 6.78 9.53 -19.85
C HIS A 19 7.15 8.14 -19.28
N PRO A 20 8.04 7.37 -19.92
CA PRO A 20 8.33 5.98 -19.53
C PRO A 20 8.94 5.82 -18.12
N ALA A 21 9.44 6.92 -17.54
CA ALA A 21 9.97 6.95 -16.17
C ALA A 21 8.95 7.35 -15.10
N TYR A 22 7.71 7.71 -15.45
CA TYR A 22 6.71 8.12 -14.48
C TYR A 22 5.97 6.91 -13.89
N ARG A 23 6.17 6.65 -12.59
CA ARG A 23 5.43 5.66 -11.80
C ARG A 23 4.88 6.33 -10.55
N SER A 24 3.55 6.32 -10.40
CA SER A 24 2.93 6.76 -9.14
C SER A 24 3.22 5.75 -8.04
N LEU A 25 4.09 6.13 -7.10
CA LEU A 25 4.43 5.32 -5.95
C LEU A 25 3.55 5.76 -4.78
N MET A 26 2.56 4.93 -4.41
CA MET A 26 1.81 5.14 -3.18
C MET A 26 2.67 4.75 -1.99
N GLY A 27 2.89 5.68 -1.06
CA GLY A 27 3.61 5.39 0.19
C GLY A 27 2.87 4.35 1.03
N PHE A 28 3.63 3.45 1.67
CA PHE A 28 3.09 2.37 2.50
C PHE A 28 2.20 2.86 3.64
N PHE A 29 2.47 4.05 4.19
CA PHE A 29 1.61 4.69 5.18
C PHE A 29 0.17 4.90 4.68
N HIS A 30 -0.02 5.36 3.44
CA HIS A 30 -1.35 5.54 2.87
C HIS A 30 -2.07 4.21 2.66
N VAL A 31 -1.33 3.17 2.24
CA VAL A 31 -1.86 1.79 2.15
C VAL A 31 -2.37 1.36 3.52
N MET A 32 -1.55 1.48 4.57
CA MET A 32 -1.93 1.07 5.92
C MET A 32 -3.11 1.87 6.47
N LYS A 33 -3.17 3.18 6.23
CA LYS A 33 -4.31 4.01 6.62
C LYS A 33 -5.60 3.50 5.98
N LYS A 34 -5.60 3.22 4.68
CA LYS A 34 -6.79 2.72 3.96
C LYS A 34 -7.16 1.29 4.39
N VAL A 35 -6.18 0.42 4.63
CA VAL A 35 -6.41 -0.93 5.18
C VAL A 35 -7.06 -0.86 6.55
N GLN A 36 -6.59 0.01 7.45
CA GLN A 36 -7.19 0.20 8.77
C GLN A 36 -8.66 0.64 8.70
N TYR A 37 -9.01 1.52 7.75
CA TYR A 37 -10.42 1.85 7.51
C TYR A 37 -11.22 0.66 6.99
N ALA A 38 -10.68 -0.11 6.05
CA ALA A 38 -11.36 -1.25 5.44
C ALA A 38 -11.67 -2.38 6.44
N ILE A 39 -10.85 -2.53 7.48
CA ILE A 39 -11.01 -3.59 8.50
C ILE A 39 -11.66 -3.10 9.80
N LYS A 40 -12.07 -1.82 9.88
CA LYS A 40 -12.56 -1.20 11.13
C LYS A 40 -13.72 -1.95 11.77
N CYS A 41 -14.57 -2.58 10.96
CA CYS A 41 -15.74 -3.32 11.43
C CYS A 41 -15.49 -4.82 11.67
N PHE A 42 -14.26 -5.31 11.46
CA PHE A 42 -13.93 -6.70 11.72
C PHE A 42 -13.61 -6.95 13.19
N PRO A 43 -13.83 -8.19 13.67
CA PRO A 43 -13.37 -8.60 14.99
C PRO A 43 -11.87 -8.31 15.16
N SER A 44 -11.47 -7.85 16.35
CA SER A 44 -10.10 -7.37 16.61
C SER A 44 -9.02 -8.40 16.25
N GLY A 45 -9.24 -9.68 16.56
CA GLY A 45 -8.31 -10.76 16.21
C GLY A 45 -8.16 -10.98 14.70
N LEU A 46 -9.27 -10.81 13.95
CA LEU A 46 -9.26 -10.89 12.49
C LEU A 46 -8.56 -9.67 11.90
N ALA A 47 -8.91 -8.47 12.35
CA ALA A 47 -8.27 -7.22 11.94
C ALA A 47 -6.74 -7.24 12.18
N ALA A 48 -6.29 -7.70 13.34
CA ALA A 48 -4.87 -7.86 13.65
C ALA A 48 -4.17 -8.84 12.68
N THR A 49 -4.84 -9.94 12.33
CA THR A 49 -4.32 -10.91 11.37
C THR A 49 -4.21 -10.31 9.96
N LEU A 50 -5.20 -9.54 9.52
CA LEU A 50 -5.16 -8.86 8.22
C LEU A 50 -4.04 -7.82 8.16
N LEU A 51 -3.87 -7.02 9.21
CA LEU A 51 -2.76 -6.06 9.30
C LEU A 51 -1.41 -6.77 9.22
N ARG A 52 -1.22 -7.84 10.01
CA ARG A 52 0.02 -8.63 9.99
C ARG A 52 0.31 -9.19 8.60
N ASN A 53 -0.71 -9.70 7.90
CA ASN A 53 -0.56 -10.19 6.53
C ASN A 53 -0.07 -9.08 5.58
N VAL A 54 -0.64 -7.88 5.66
CA VAL A 54 -0.22 -6.72 4.82
C VAL A 54 1.21 -6.29 5.15
N TYR A 55 1.59 -6.26 6.43
CA TYR A 55 2.96 -5.98 6.87
C TYR A 55 3.95 -7.01 6.34
N ASN A 56 3.64 -8.31 6.47
CA ASN A 56 4.53 -9.37 5.98
C ASN A 56 4.73 -9.29 4.46
N LEU A 57 3.67 -8.95 3.72
CA LEU A 57 3.75 -8.71 2.28
C LEU A 57 4.62 -7.50 1.94
N HIS A 58 4.56 -6.43 2.74
CA HIS A 58 5.36 -5.23 2.51
C HIS A 58 6.85 -5.46 2.78
N PHE A 59 7.17 -6.19 3.85
CA PHE A 59 8.54 -6.49 4.29
C PHE A 59 9.06 -7.85 3.79
N ALA A 60 8.49 -8.37 2.72
CA ALA A 60 8.98 -9.61 2.11
C ALA A 60 10.45 -9.46 1.69
N ARG A 61 11.27 -10.48 2.00
CA ARG A 61 12.73 -10.43 1.81
C ARG A 61 13.17 -10.55 0.35
N SER A 62 12.29 -11.01 -0.53
CA SER A 62 12.52 -11.15 -1.96
C SER A 62 11.19 -11.16 -2.70
N GLU A 63 11.24 -10.99 -4.02
CA GLU A 63 10.07 -11.14 -4.90
C GLU A 63 9.49 -12.56 -4.84
N SER A 64 10.34 -13.59 -4.80
CA SER A 64 9.89 -14.99 -4.66
C SER A 64 9.13 -15.22 -3.35
N ALA A 65 9.69 -14.76 -2.23
CA ALA A 65 9.05 -14.86 -0.91
C ALA A 65 7.74 -14.05 -0.87
N TYR A 66 7.70 -12.90 -1.53
CA TYR A 66 6.48 -12.10 -1.68
C TYR A 66 5.39 -12.88 -2.43
N LEU A 67 5.70 -13.44 -3.61
CA LEU A 67 4.73 -14.14 -4.44
C LEU A 67 4.21 -15.43 -3.78
N GLU A 68 5.07 -16.17 -3.07
CA GLU A 68 4.65 -17.33 -2.28
C GLU A 68 3.69 -16.93 -1.16
N MET A 69 4.06 -15.89 -0.40
CA MET A 69 3.25 -15.42 0.71
C MET A 69 1.92 -14.81 0.24
N LEU A 70 1.95 -14.06 -0.86
CA LEU A 70 0.77 -13.47 -1.49
C LEU A 70 -0.21 -14.56 -1.91
N ARG A 71 0.26 -15.61 -2.59
CA ARG A 71 -0.58 -16.76 -2.98
C ARG A 71 -1.23 -17.42 -1.76
N SER A 72 -0.46 -17.66 -0.70
CA SER A 72 -0.96 -18.26 0.53
C SER A 72 -1.96 -17.37 1.29
N ILE A 73 -1.72 -16.06 1.36
CA ILE A 73 -2.62 -15.09 2.01
C ILE A 73 -3.92 -14.94 1.22
N LEU A 74 -3.85 -14.73 -0.10
CA LEU A 74 -5.02 -14.56 -0.95
C LEU A 74 -5.90 -15.82 -0.93
N LYS A 75 -5.30 -17.01 -0.99
CA LYS A 75 -6.05 -18.27 -0.87
C LYS A 75 -6.89 -18.29 0.41
N ARG A 76 -6.28 -18.00 1.57
CA ARG A 76 -6.99 -17.97 2.86
C ARG A 76 -8.09 -16.91 2.91
N TRP A 77 -7.86 -15.73 2.32
CA TRP A 77 -8.88 -14.68 2.27
C TRP A 77 -10.06 -15.02 1.35
N MET A 78 -9.82 -15.81 0.30
CA MET A 78 -10.88 -16.27 -0.60
C MET A 78 -11.61 -17.52 -0.08
N GLU A 79 -11.00 -18.28 0.83
CA GLU A 79 -11.68 -19.41 1.50
C GLU A 79 -12.66 -18.93 2.60
N ASP A 80 -12.43 -17.74 3.15
CA ASP A 80 -13.30 -17.11 4.15
C ASP A 80 -14.30 -16.17 3.47
N SER A 81 -15.59 -16.53 3.52
CA SER A 81 -16.65 -15.76 2.88
C SER A 81 -16.77 -14.33 3.41
N THR A 82 -16.40 -14.10 4.66
CA THR A 82 -16.43 -12.78 5.31
C THR A 82 -15.33 -11.85 4.79
N LEU A 83 -14.28 -12.40 4.19
CA LEU A 83 -13.13 -11.67 3.68
C LEU A 83 -13.17 -11.43 2.17
N HIS A 84 -14.10 -12.02 1.42
CA HIS A 84 -14.15 -11.90 -0.05
C HIS A 84 -14.07 -10.45 -0.55
N VAL A 85 -14.91 -9.57 0.00
CA VAL A 85 -14.95 -8.15 -0.42
C VAL A 85 -13.62 -7.46 -0.11
N PHE A 86 -13.04 -7.75 1.06
CA PHE A 86 -11.73 -7.25 1.43
C PHE A 86 -10.62 -7.79 0.52
N ALA A 87 -10.66 -9.07 0.17
CA ALA A 87 -9.69 -9.72 -0.70
C ALA A 87 -9.71 -9.11 -2.11
N GLN A 88 -10.91 -8.91 -2.68
CA GLN A 88 -11.11 -8.27 -3.98
C GLN A 88 -10.61 -6.82 -3.96
N TYR A 89 -10.96 -6.06 -2.92
CA TYR A 89 -10.44 -4.71 -2.71
C TYR A 89 -8.91 -4.69 -2.67
N MET A 90 -8.30 -5.56 -1.86
CA MET A 90 -6.86 -5.62 -1.70
C MET A 90 -6.15 -6.00 -3.00
N TYR A 91 -6.69 -7.00 -3.70
CA TYR A 91 -6.14 -7.47 -4.95
C TYR A 91 -6.20 -6.37 -6.02
N GLY A 92 -7.38 -5.82 -6.27
CA GLY A 92 -7.58 -4.84 -7.34
C GLY A 92 -6.89 -3.49 -7.10
N GLN A 93 -6.84 -3.00 -5.86
CA GLN A 93 -6.28 -1.68 -5.58
C GLN A 93 -4.77 -1.71 -5.31
N TRP A 94 -4.30 -2.70 -4.56
CA TRP A 94 -2.95 -2.65 -3.97
C TRP A 94 -1.98 -3.71 -4.51
N ILE A 95 -2.49 -4.74 -5.19
CA ILE A 95 -1.66 -5.83 -5.74
C ILE A 95 -1.55 -5.68 -7.26
N THR A 96 -2.66 -5.59 -7.98
CA THR A 96 -2.68 -5.49 -9.45
C THR A 96 -3.01 -4.09 -9.97
N GLY A 97 -3.50 -3.20 -9.10
CA GLY A 97 -3.87 -1.84 -9.47
C GLY A 97 -2.69 -0.91 -9.73
N HIS A 98 -2.99 0.33 -10.13
CA HIS A 98 -2.01 1.38 -10.43
C HIS A 98 -1.05 1.72 -9.28
N PHE A 99 -1.40 1.32 -8.05
CA PHE A 99 -0.60 1.50 -6.84
C PHE A 99 0.23 0.26 -6.46
N GLY A 100 0.15 -0.82 -7.25
CA GLY A 100 0.88 -2.07 -7.03
C GLY A 100 2.37 -2.01 -7.37
N THR A 101 2.84 -0.89 -7.93
CA THR A 101 4.26 -0.68 -8.22
C THR A 101 5.00 -0.43 -6.91
N ARG A 102 5.42 -1.51 -6.26
CA ARG A 102 6.07 -1.45 -4.95
C ARG A 102 7.49 -0.93 -5.09
N GLN A 103 7.76 0.16 -4.39
CA GLN A 103 9.04 0.86 -4.33
C GLN A 103 10.22 -0.03 -3.88
N VAL A 104 9.94 -1.15 -3.20
CA VAL A 104 10.95 -2.09 -2.67
C VAL A 104 11.78 -2.77 -3.76
N PHE A 105 11.21 -3.00 -4.95
CA PHE A 105 11.91 -3.71 -6.04
C PHE A 105 12.26 -2.80 -7.23
N ALA A 106 11.89 -1.51 -7.17
CA ALA A 106 12.09 -0.56 -8.26
C ALA A 106 13.13 0.54 -7.95
N ALA A 107 13.72 0.56 -6.75
CA ALA A 107 14.74 1.55 -6.40
C ALA A 107 16.13 1.08 -6.85
N PRO A 108 16.85 1.84 -7.69
CA PRO A 108 18.29 1.66 -7.88
C PRO A 108 19.00 1.74 -6.52
N ALA A 109 20.07 0.97 -6.35
CA ALA A 109 20.89 1.02 -5.14
C ALA A 109 21.30 2.48 -4.84
N GLY A 110 20.94 2.99 -3.65
CA GLY A 110 21.29 4.35 -3.21
C GLY A 110 20.10 5.31 -3.00
N PHE A 111 18.88 4.97 -3.40
CA PHE A 111 17.69 5.76 -3.06
C PHE A 111 17.03 5.26 -1.78
N ALA A 112 16.71 6.20 -0.87
CA ALA A 112 16.05 5.90 0.40
C ALA A 112 14.70 5.22 0.15
N SER A 113 14.64 3.91 0.41
CA SER A 113 13.45 3.06 0.36
C SER A 113 12.51 3.26 1.55
N THR A 114 12.73 4.31 2.35
CA THR A 114 11.88 4.67 3.48
C THR A 114 11.35 6.09 3.31
N ASN A 115 10.04 6.19 3.36
CA ASN A 115 9.19 7.37 3.53
C ASN A 115 9.49 8.23 4.78
N LYS A 116 10.53 7.92 5.56
CA LYS A 116 10.87 8.66 6.79
C LYS A 116 11.00 10.18 6.60
N PRO A 117 11.61 10.74 5.53
CA PRO A 117 11.81 12.18 5.45
C PRO A 117 10.51 12.98 5.30
N VAL A 118 9.58 12.52 4.46
CA VAL A 118 8.32 13.23 4.19
C VAL A 118 7.37 13.15 5.40
N GLU A 119 7.44 12.05 6.14
CA GLU A 119 6.60 11.81 7.32
C GLU A 119 7.06 12.60 8.53
N THR A 120 8.38 12.68 8.77
CA THR A 120 8.92 13.57 9.81
C THR A 120 8.58 15.02 9.53
N PHE A 121 8.68 15.47 8.27
CA PHE A 121 8.33 16.83 7.88
C PHE A 121 6.83 17.13 8.08
N ASN A 122 5.94 16.24 7.65
CA ASN A 122 4.49 16.42 7.82
C ASN A 122 4.03 16.31 9.29
N ALA A 123 4.70 15.50 10.11
CA ALA A 123 4.44 15.42 11.54
C ALA A 123 4.87 16.70 12.28
N LEU A 124 6.02 17.27 11.91
CA LEU A 124 6.51 18.55 12.44
C LEU A 124 5.55 19.70 12.10
N LEU A 125 5.15 19.82 10.84
CA LEU A 125 4.22 20.86 10.40
C LEU A 125 2.88 20.81 11.14
N LYS A 126 2.31 19.62 11.34
CA LYS A 126 1.03 19.47 12.04
C LYS A 126 1.10 19.78 13.53
N ARG A 127 2.24 19.49 14.17
CA ARG A 127 2.47 19.84 15.58
C ARG A 127 2.59 21.35 15.74
N ASP A 128 3.27 22.02 14.81
CA ASP A 128 3.67 23.41 15.01
C ASP A 128 2.63 24.44 14.51
N TYR A 129 1.71 24.06 13.62
CA TYR A 129 0.80 25.03 12.95
C TYR A 129 -0.71 24.70 13.02
N THR A 130 -1.11 23.58 13.63
CA THR A 130 -2.53 23.17 13.72
C THR A 130 -2.93 22.68 15.11
N GLY A 131 -2.25 23.16 16.17
CA GLY A 131 -2.62 22.92 17.57
C GLY A 131 -3.91 23.62 17.97
#